data_AF-B0TLX6-F1
#
_entry.id   AF-B0TLX6-F1
#
_cell.length_a   1.000
_cell.length_b   1.000
_cell.length_c   1.000
_cell.angle_alpha   90.00
_cell.angle_beta   90.00
_cell.angle_gamma   90.00
#
_symmetry.space_group_name_H-M   'P 1'
#
loop_
_entity.id
_entity.type
_entity.pdbx_description
1 polymer ?
#
loop_
_entity_poly.entity_id
_entity_poly.type
_entity_poly.pdbx_seq_one_letter_code
_entity_poly.pdbx_strand_id
1 'polypeptide(L)'
;MTYIKVIFSACLLFAVSDALALDMSASGEQREFHVDTQIELDKFYDREIIKFEFVKKNWELQFDGRNFKFNDISDVLQLETSIGKSDPLNTYTLNLLENSSACYDVNGAPTDSKNLVSVTVDGEAINKGEGLDNLEFDGVNRVGKYSHFDVELKFAPVSLKDDYCEGMIKMSIELAI
;
A
#
# COMPACT_ATOMS: atom_id res chain seq x y z
N MET A 1 4.58 74.27 -78.51
CA MET A 1 5.70 73.64 -77.79
C MET A 1 6.08 74.50 -76.58
N THR A 2 6.24 73.84 -75.42
CA THR A 2 6.97 74.23 -74.16
C THR A 2 6.49 75.46 -73.35
N TYR A 3 6.45 75.53 -72.00
CA TYR A 3 6.62 74.63 -70.83
C TYR A 3 6.02 75.31 -69.54
N ILE A 4 6.22 74.71 -68.36
CA ILE A 4 5.34 74.62 -67.17
C ILE A 4 5.77 75.44 -65.91
N LYS A 5 4.74 75.86 -65.13
CA LYS A 5 4.50 76.08 -63.66
C LYS A 5 5.45 76.79 -62.66
N VAL A 6 4.83 77.80 -62.00
CA VAL A 6 4.41 77.99 -60.57
C VAL A 6 5.42 78.02 -59.39
N ILE A 7 5.54 79.24 -58.82
CA ILE A 7 5.47 79.80 -57.43
C ILE A 7 5.53 78.90 -56.16
N PHE A 8 6.26 79.32 -55.09
CA PHE A 8 5.82 80.05 -53.86
C PHE A 8 6.73 79.86 -52.63
N SER A 9 6.68 80.90 -51.78
CA SER A 9 7.41 81.32 -50.59
C SER A 9 7.10 80.58 -49.27
N ALA A 10 7.93 80.75 -48.22
CA ALA A 10 7.54 80.58 -46.81
C ALA A 10 8.48 81.33 -45.82
N CYS A 11 7.91 81.83 -44.72
CA CYS A 11 8.57 82.51 -43.58
C CYS A 11 8.04 81.93 -42.24
N LEU A 12 8.67 82.29 -41.10
CA LEU A 12 8.86 81.46 -39.88
C LEU A 12 8.36 82.09 -38.55
N LEU A 13 8.37 81.26 -37.48
CA LEU A 13 8.42 81.47 -36.00
C LEU A 13 7.08 81.56 -35.22
N PHE A 14 6.85 81.06 -33.99
CA PHE A 14 7.41 80.05 -33.04
C PHE A 14 6.41 79.95 -31.84
N ALA A 15 6.25 78.81 -31.15
CA ALA A 15 5.63 78.73 -29.80
C ALA A 15 6.03 77.47 -28.99
N VAL A 16 6.01 77.65 -27.67
CA VAL A 16 6.48 76.84 -26.52
C VAL A 16 5.72 75.51 -26.37
N SER A 17 6.41 74.43 -25.96
CA SER A 17 5.80 73.11 -25.74
C SER A 17 5.76 72.74 -24.26
N ASP A 18 4.55 72.64 -23.70
CA ASP A 18 4.29 71.97 -22.43
C ASP A 18 4.65 70.48 -22.52
N ALA A 19 5.31 69.96 -21.48
CA ALA A 19 5.57 68.55 -21.31
C ALA A 19 4.24 67.81 -21.09
N LEU A 20 3.75 67.17 -22.16
CA LEU A 20 2.67 66.20 -22.07
C LEU A 20 3.15 65.01 -21.24
N ALA A 21 2.56 64.84 -20.06
CA ALA A 21 2.59 63.60 -19.31
C ALA A 21 2.07 62.48 -20.23
N LEU A 22 2.97 61.55 -20.59
CA LEU A 22 2.58 60.32 -21.26
C LEU A 22 1.84 59.48 -20.22
N ASP A 23 0.51 59.46 -20.32
CA ASP A 23 -0.33 58.50 -19.62
C ASP A 23 -0.04 57.11 -20.22
N MET A 24 0.94 56.42 -19.65
CA MET A 24 1.16 55.00 -19.90
C MET A 24 0.04 54.23 -19.20
N SER A 25 -1.14 54.25 -19.80
CA SER A 25 -2.16 53.25 -19.54
C SER A 25 -1.63 51.92 -20.05
N ALA A 26 -0.91 51.20 -19.19
CA ALA A 26 -0.62 49.80 -19.40
C ALA A 26 -1.97 49.06 -19.39
N SER A 27 -2.58 48.89 -20.56
CA SER A 27 -3.74 48.02 -20.70
C SER A 27 -3.24 46.59 -20.54
N GLY A 28 -3.20 46.10 -19.29
CA GLY A 28 -2.95 44.71 -19.03
C GLY A 28 -4.12 43.90 -19.59
N GLU A 29 -3.93 43.26 -20.75
CA GLU A 29 -4.88 42.25 -21.23
C GLU A 29 -4.89 41.11 -20.20
N GLN A 30 -6.01 40.97 -19.49
CA GLN A 30 -6.26 39.80 -18.64
C GLN A 30 -7.06 38.78 -19.44
N ARG A 31 -6.55 37.55 -19.48
CA ARG A 31 -7.23 36.39 -20.09
C ARG A 31 -7.60 35.46 -18.95
N GLU A 32 -8.90 35.27 -18.75
CA GLU A 32 -9.40 34.28 -17.80
C GLU A 32 -9.48 32.92 -18.50
N PHE A 33 -8.83 31.92 -17.93
CA PHE A 33 -8.89 30.55 -18.43
C PHE A 33 -9.70 29.72 -17.45
N HIS A 34 -10.87 29.26 -17.90
CA HIS A 34 -11.62 28.27 -17.17
C HIS A 34 -10.92 26.91 -17.31
N VAL A 35 -10.53 26.35 -16.17
CA VAL A 35 -10.02 24.99 -16.08
C VAL A 35 -11.12 24.15 -15.46
N ASP A 36 -11.84 23.43 -16.31
CA ASP A 36 -12.84 22.47 -15.86
C ASP A 36 -12.15 21.12 -15.67
N THR A 37 -12.34 20.51 -14.49
CA THR A 37 -11.89 19.15 -14.19
C THR A 37 -13.09 18.25 -13.98
N GLN A 38 -13.03 17.04 -14.54
CA GLN A 38 -14.07 16.04 -14.41
C GLN A 38 -13.53 14.92 -13.53
N ILE A 39 -13.97 14.89 -12.27
CA ILE A 39 -13.59 13.86 -11.31
C ILE A 39 -14.64 12.75 -11.36
N GLU A 40 -14.27 11.63 -11.99
CA GLU A 40 -15.05 10.39 -12.00
C GLU A 40 -14.93 9.69 -10.64
N LEU A 41 -15.84 10.00 -9.72
CA LEU A 41 -15.84 9.44 -8.36
C LEU A 41 -15.98 7.91 -8.33
N ASP A 42 -16.58 7.33 -9.36
CA ASP A 42 -16.71 5.89 -9.58
C ASP A 42 -15.41 5.20 -10.02
N LYS A 43 -14.39 5.99 -10.39
CA LYS A 43 -13.01 5.52 -10.59
C LYS A 43 -12.15 5.60 -9.33
N PHE A 44 -12.69 6.06 -8.21
CA PHE A 44 -12.01 5.89 -6.93
C PHE A 44 -12.09 4.41 -6.57
N TYR A 45 -10.97 3.73 -6.75
CA TYR A 45 -10.83 2.34 -6.39
C TYR A 45 -11.07 2.20 -4.88
N ASP A 46 -12.15 1.53 -4.50
CA ASP A 46 -12.31 1.04 -3.14
C ASP A 46 -11.36 -0.15 -2.98
N ARG A 47 -10.22 0.08 -2.33
CA ARG A 47 -9.12 -0.89 -2.16
C ARG A 47 -9.35 -1.66 -0.87
N GLU A 48 -10.34 -2.55 -0.88
CA GLU A 48 -10.75 -3.35 0.26
C GLU A 48 -10.09 -4.73 0.23
N ILE A 49 -9.69 -5.21 1.42
CA ILE A 49 -9.34 -6.62 1.64
C ILE A 49 -10.63 -7.37 1.96
N ILE A 50 -11.06 -8.21 1.03
CA ILE A 50 -12.31 -8.98 1.13
C ILE A 50 -12.09 -10.25 1.93
N LYS A 51 -10.92 -10.86 1.78
CA LYS A 51 -10.55 -12.11 2.45
C LYS A 51 -9.09 -12.08 2.84
N PHE A 52 -8.83 -12.43 4.11
CA PHE A 52 -7.50 -12.73 4.61
C PHE A 52 -7.62 -13.83 5.69
N GLU A 53 -7.59 -15.09 5.26
CA GLU A 53 -7.81 -16.23 6.17
C GLU A 53 -7.05 -17.49 5.72
N PHE A 54 -6.79 -18.38 6.68
CA PHE A 54 -6.28 -19.72 6.40
C PHE A 54 -7.37 -20.63 5.81
N VAL A 55 -7.00 -21.47 4.84
CA VAL A 55 -7.94 -22.36 4.16
C VAL A 55 -8.56 -23.39 5.12
N LYS A 56 -7.77 -24.00 6.02
CA LYS A 56 -8.32 -25.02 6.94
C LYS A 56 -9.20 -24.44 8.04
N LYS A 57 -9.15 -23.12 8.29
CA LYS A 57 -9.85 -22.33 9.34
C LYS A 57 -9.57 -22.76 10.79
N ASN A 58 -9.47 -24.06 11.07
CA ASN A 58 -9.13 -24.65 12.36
C ASN A 58 -8.03 -25.70 12.17
N TRP A 59 -7.07 -25.74 13.11
CA TRP A 59 -6.04 -26.77 13.14
C TRP A 59 -6.23 -27.67 14.35
N GLU A 60 -6.25 -28.98 14.12
CA GLU A 60 -6.15 -29.97 15.18
C GLU A 60 -4.69 -30.38 15.32
N LEU A 61 -4.08 -30.04 16.47
CA LEU A 61 -2.69 -30.35 16.75
C LEU A 61 -2.55 -31.80 17.20
N GLN A 62 -1.76 -32.57 16.46
CA GLN A 62 -1.39 -33.94 16.85
C GLN A 62 -0.07 -33.93 17.60
N PHE A 63 -0.02 -34.60 18.74
CA PHE A 63 1.19 -34.70 19.56
C PHE A 63 1.97 -35.99 19.27
N ASP A 64 3.26 -35.85 18.97
CA ASP A 64 4.20 -36.96 18.83
C ASP A 64 4.93 -37.20 20.16
N GLY A 65 4.45 -38.19 20.92
CA GLY A 65 5.03 -38.58 22.20
C GLY A 65 6.43 -39.20 22.13
N ARG A 66 6.96 -39.54 20.94
CA ARG A 66 8.34 -40.04 20.83
C ARG A 66 9.34 -38.89 20.79
N ASN A 67 8.99 -37.83 20.06
CA ASN A 67 9.83 -36.64 19.89
C ASN A 67 9.45 -35.50 20.84
N PHE A 68 8.42 -35.71 21.67
CA PHE A 68 7.87 -34.71 22.59
C PHE A 68 7.53 -33.39 21.89
N LYS A 69 6.96 -33.45 20.68
CA LYS A 69 6.60 -32.24 19.91
C LYS A 69 5.24 -32.39 19.26
N PHE A 70 4.61 -31.27 18.93
CA PHE A 70 3.46 -31.27 18.04
C PHE A 70 3.93 -31.49 16.59
N ASN A 71 3.08 -32.12 15.79
CA ASN A 71 3.31 -32.26 14.36
C ASN A 71 3.28 -30.89 13.69
N ASP A 72 4.18 -30.70 12.73
CA ASP A 72 4.25 -29.47 11.96
C ASP A 72 2.96 -29.31 11.12
N ILE A 73 2.50 -28.07 10.96
CA ILE A 73 1.32 -27.74 10.15
C ILE A 73 1.80 -27.10 8.85
N SER A 74 1.19 -27.53 7.74
CA SER A 74 1.23 -26.79 6.47
C SER A 74 -0.20 -26.40 6.10
N ASP A 75 -0.41 -25.12 5.78
CA ASP A 75 -1.68 -24.58 5.32
C ASP A 75 -1.46 -23.48 4.27
N VAL A 76 -2.53 -23.04 3.62
CA VAL A 76 -2.51 -21.93 2.68
C VAL A 76 -3.22 -20.74 3.31
N LEU A 77 -2.56 -19.58 3.29
CA LEU A 77 -3.15 -18.30 3.63
C LEU A 77 -3.64 -17.62 2.35
N GLN A 78 -4.90 -17.21 2.32
CA GLN A 78 -5.52 -16.61 1.14
C GLN A 78 -5.74 -15.12 1.35
N LEU A 79 -5.32 -14.31 0.37
CA LEU A 79 -5.66 -12.91 0.23
C LEU A 79 -6.57 -12.71 -0.99
N GLU A 80 -7.74 -12.10 -0.78
CA GLU A 80 -8.59 -11.60 -1.87
C GLU A 80 -8.95 -10.14 -1.60
N THR A 81 -8.96 -9.34 -2.66
CA THR A 81 -9.24 -7.90 -2.59
C THR A 81 -10.29 -7.49 -3.61
N SER A 82 -10.87 -6.30 -3.45
CA SER A 82 -11.70 -5.64 -4.47
C SER A 82 -10.86 -4.90 -5.53
N ILE A 83 -9.53 -4.94 -5.42
CA ILE A 83 -8.62 -4.17 -6.28
C ILE A 83 -8.73 -4.70 -7.70
N GLY A 84 -9.23 -3.86 -8.61
CA GLY A 84 -9.43 -4.24 -10.01
C GLY A 84 -8.12 -4.44 -10.78
N LYS A 85 -8.19 -5.13 -11.92
CA LYS A 85 -7.05 -5.35 -12.81
C LYS A 85 -6.35 -4.06 -13.25
N SER A 86 -7.13 -2.99 -13.43
CA SER A 86 -6.63 -1.69 -13.91
C SER A 86 -6.11 -0.79 -12.79
N ASP A 87 -6.29 -1.14 -11.52
CA ASP A 87 -5.73 -0.36 -10.41
C ASP A 87 -4.19 -0.50 -10.44
N PRO A 88 -3.44 0.62 -10.35
CA PRO A 88 -1.98 0.58 -10.33
C PRO A 88 -1.37 -0.09 -9.09
N LEU A 89 -2.11 -0.28 -8.00
CA LEU A 89 -1.62 -0.90 -6.78
C LEU A 89 -1.28 -2.38 -7.02
N ASN A 90 0.01 -2.70 -7.08
CA ASN A 90 0.48 -4.07 -7.38
C ASN A 90 1.28 -4.71 -6.25
N THR A 91 1.61 -3.95 -5.21
CA THR A 91 2.42 -4.44 -4.10
C THR A 91 1.74 -4.24 -2.75
N TYR A 92 2.12 -5.09 -1.80
CA TYR A 92 1.66 -5.05 -0.41
C TYR A 92 2.71 -5.70 0.49
N THR A 93 2.49 -5.58 1.79
CA THR A 93 3.33 -6.20 2.83
C THR A 93 2.51 -7.20 3.64
N LEU A 94 3.10 -8.34 3.97
CA LEU A 94 2.57 -9.31 4.93
C LEU A 94 3.39 -9.26 6.22
N ASN A 95 2.74 -9.08 7.36
CA ASN A 95 3.41 -8.94 8.65
C ASN A 95 3.02 -10.05 9.62
N LEU A 96 3.98 -10.53 10.42
CA LEU A 96 3.74 -11.39 11.57
C LEU A 96 3.68 -10.53 12.85
N LEU A 97 2.48 -10.22 13.31
CA LEU A 97 2.25 -9.34 14.45
C LEU A 97 2.45 -10.06 15.79
N GLU A 98 1.93 -11.28 15.90
CA GLU A 98 2.02 -12.11 17.11
C GLU A 98 2.51 -13.49 16.72
N ASN A 99 3.45 -13.99 17.50
CA ASN A 99 3.81 -15.40 17.55
C ASN A 99 4.23 -15.67 18.99
N SER A 100 3.31 -16.23 19.75
CA SER A 100 3.52 -16.51 21.16
C SER A 100 2.96 -17.87 21.50
N SER A 101 3.65 -18.56 22.38
CA SER A 101 3.16 -19.77 23.01
C SER A 101 3.79 -19.95 24.37
N ALA A 102 3.05 -20.58 25.26
CA ALA A 102 3.46 -20.90 26.62
C ALA A 102 2.83 -22.23 27.03
N CYS A 103 3.55 -22.98 27.85
CA CYS A 103 3.03 -24.19 28.47
C CYS A 103 2.92 -24.04 29.98
N TYR A 104 2.07 -24.87 30.55
CA TYR A 104 1.70 -24.89 31.95
C TYR A 104 1.73 -26.33 32.46
N ASP A 105 2.08 -26.49 33.74
CA ASP A 105 2.06 -27.78 34.42
C ASP A 105 0.63 -28.20 34.83
N VAL A 106 0.52 -29.37 35.45
CA VAL A 106 -0.76 -29.95 35.94
C VAL A 106 -1.49 -29.06 36.96
N ASN A 107 -0.81 -28.08 37.56
CA ASN A 107 -1.38 -27.13 38.51
C ASN A 107 -1.71 -25.78 37.85
N GLY A 108 -1.47 -25.65 36.54
CA GLY A 108 -1.62 -24.42 35.77
C GLY A 108 -0.47 -23.42 35.97
N ALA A 109 0.66 -23.82 36.55
CA ALA A 109 1.82 -22.96 36.72
C ALA A 109 2.63 -22.90 35.41
N PRO A 110 3.10 -21.71 34.97
CA PRO A 110 3.88 -21.59 33.74
C PRO A 110 5.20 -22.34 33.84
N THR A 111 5.60 -22.99 32.75
CA THR A 111 6.86 -23.72 32.63
C THR A 111 7.89 -22.93 31.81
N ASP A 112 9.08 -23.53 31.61
CA ASP A 112 10.14 -22.92 30.80
C ASP A 112 9.86 -23.00 29.28
N SER A 113 8.90 -23.81 28.85
CA SER A 113 8.55 -24.02 27.45
C SER A 113 7.72 -22.85 26.92
N LYS A 114 8.34 -22.05 26.05
CA LYS A 114 7.74 -20.85 25.44
C LYS A 114 8.27 -20.62 24.03
N ASN A 115 7.55 -19.85 23.23
CA ASN A 115 7.92 -19.50 21.85
C ASN A 115 8.25 -20.75 21.02
N LEU A 116 7.38 -21.76 21.11
CA LEU A 116 7.56 -23.07 20.53
C LEU A 116 7.34 -23.11 19.01
N VAL A 117 6.79 -22.06 18.41
CA VAL A 117 6.39 -22.09 17.00
C VAL A 117 7.33 -21.23 16.16
N SER A 118 7.90 -21.83 15.13
CA SER A 118 8.58 -21.11 14.04
C SER A 118 7.62 -21.02 12.85
N VAL A 119 7.54 -19.83 12.24
CA VAL A 119 6.65 -19.56 11.12
C VAL A 119 7.46 -19.37 9.85
N THR A 120 7.04 -20.03 8.78
CA THR A 120 7.62 -19.87 7.45
C THR A 120 6.50 -19.57 6.47
N VAL A 121 6.71 -18.61 5.58
CA VAL A 121 5.78 -18.19 4.53
C VAL A 121 6.52 -18.26 3.20
N ASP A 122 6.00 -19.06 2.26
CA ASP A 122 6.63 -19.36 0.95
C ASP A 122 8.09 -19.82 1.05
N GLY A 123 8.41 -20.55 2.13
CA GLY A 123 9.76 -21.04 2.42
C GLY A 123 10.68 -20.04 3.13
N GLU A 124 10.25 -18.79 3.33
CA GLU A 124 10.99 -17.77 4.07
C GLU A 124 10.55 -17.71 5.54
N ALA A 125 11.52 -17.77 6.46
CA ALA A 125 11.24 -17.68 7.89
C ALA A 125 10.97 -16.23 8.29
N ILE A 126 9.87 -16.00 9.02
CA ILE A 126 9.48 -14.67 9.49
C ILE A 126 9.39 -14.66 11.02
N ASN A 127 9.99 -13.64 11.66
CA ASN A 127 9.90 -13.48 13.12
C ASN A 127 8.79 -12.51 13.51
N LYS A 128 8.42 -12.53 14.80
CA LYS A 128 7.45 -11.59 15.35
C LYS A 128 7.93 -10.14 15.17
N GLY A 129 7.09 -9.30 14.60
CA GLY A 129 7.38 -7.90 14.29
C GLY A 129 8.08 -7.69 12.94
N GLU A 130 8.36 -8.77 12.21
CA GLU A 130 8.88 -8.73 10.84
C GLU A 130 7.77 -9.01 9.83
N GLY A 131 8.08 -8.75 8.57
CA GLY A 131 7.19 -8.99 7.45
C GLY A 131 7.93 -9.24 6.15
N LEU A 132 7.18 -9.70 5.16
CA LEU A 132 7.61 -9.81 3.78
C LEU A 132 7.09 -8.58 3.02
N ASP A 133 8.02 -7.77 2.54
CA ASP A 133 7.73 -6.52 1.84
C ASP A 133 7.75 -6.68 0.32
N ASN A 134 7.06 -5.77 -0.37
CA ASN A 134 7.00 -5.70 -1.82
C ASN A 134 6.50 -7.00 -2.47
N LEU A 135 5.59 -7.70 -1.79
CA LEU A 135 4.92 -8.87 -2.34
C LEU A 135 4.02 -8.43 -3.49
N GLU A 136 3.99 -9.22 -4.56
CA GLU A 136 3.13 -8.99 -5.71
C GLU A 136 1.88 -9.87 -5.64
N PHE A 137 0.82 -9.45 -6.33
CA PHE A 137 -0.37 -10.28 -6.44
C PHE A 137 -0.19 -11.40 -7.47
N ASP A 138 -0.46 -12.65 -7.09
CA ASP A 138 -0.45 -13.82 -7.99
C ASP A 138 -1.30 -13.63 -9.25
N GLY A 139 -2.41 -12.89 -9.13
CA GLY A 139 -3.29 -12.64 -10.26
C GLY A 139 -4.54 -11.83 -9.95
N VAL A 140 -5.49 -11.87 -10.88
CA VAL A 140 -6.79 -11.21 -10.78
C VAL A 140 -7.90 -12.21 -11.07
N ASN A 141 -8.91 -12.25 -10.20
CA ASN A 141 -10.11 -13.07 -10.36
C ASN A 141 -11.34 -12.18 -10.66
N ARG A 142 -12.55 -12.72 -10.47
CA ARG A 142 -13.80 -11.96 -10.73
C ARG A 142 -14.04 -10.81 -9.74
N VAL A 143 -13.44 -10.90 -8.56
CA VAL A 143 -13.65 -9.99 -7.45
C VAL A 143 -12.53 -8.95 -7.39
N GLY A 144 -11.28 -9.35 -7.66
CA GLY A 144 -10.14 -8.45 -7.75
C GLY A 144 -8.82 -9.20 -7.69
N LYS A 145 -7.75 -8.51 -7.29
CA LYS A 145 -6.42 -9.08 -7.11
C LYS A 145 -6.40 -10.06 -5.94
N TYR A 146 -5.61 -11.12 -6.06
CA TYR A 146 -5.52 -12.16 -5.04
C TYR A 146 -4.08 -12.69 -4.90
N SER A 147 -3.82 -13.36 -3.78
CA SER A 147 -2.56 -14.07 -3.52
C SER A 147 -2.75 -15.28 -2.60
N HIS A 148 -1.87 -16.25 -2.73
CA HIS A 148 -1.79 -17.43 -1.88
C HIS A 148 -0.39 -17.54 -1.30
N PHE A 149 -0.31 -17.88 -0.02
CA PHE A 149 0.96 -18.12 0.64
C PHE A 149 0.94 -19.51 1.26
N ASP A 150 1.99 -20.28 1.00
CA ASP A 150 2.24 -21.54 1.68
C ASP A 150 2.82 -21.23 3.06
N VAL A 151 2.06 -21.53 4.12
CA VAL A 151 2.46 -21.26 5.50
C VAL A 151 2.79 -22.57 6.20
N GLU A 152 4.00 -22.65 6.74
CA GLU A 152 4.44 -23.74 7.61
C GLU A 152 4.62 -23.27 9.06
N LEU A 153 4.02 -24.02 9.98
CA LEU A 153 4.22 -23.86 11.42
C LEU A 153 5.01 -25.06 11.93
N LYS A 154 6.25 -24.81 12.37
CA LYS A 154 7.12 -25.83 12.95
C LYS A 154 7.14 -25.72 14.45
N PHE A 155 6.88 -26.83 15.13
CA PHE A 155 6.79 -26.87 16.59
C PHE A 155 8.07 -27.43 17.19
N ALA A 156 8.65 -26.68 18.12
CA ALA A 156 9.73 -27.14 18.98
C ALA A 156 9.21 -28.18 20.00
N PRO A 157 10.08 -29.06 20.50
CA PRO A 157 9.72 -29.97 21.57
C PRO A 157 9.30 -29.25 22.86
N VAL A 158 8.37 -29.87 23.58
CA VAL A 158 7.91 -29.47 24.91
C VAL A 158 8.63 -30.27 26.01
N SER A 159 8.55 -29.79 27.24
CA SER A 159 9.13 -30.41 28.42
C SER A 159 8.21 -31.50 28.99
N LEU A 160 8.79 -32.47 29.70
CA LEU A 160 8.05 -33.48 30.47
C LEU A 160 7.18 -32.90 31.59
N LYS A 161 7.39 -31.64 31.95
CA LYS A 161 6.61 -30.92 32.97
C LYS A 161 5.37 -30.22 32.39
N ASP A 162 5.25 -30.18 31.06
CA ASP A 162 4.17 -29.48 30.38
C ASP A 162 2.95 -30.40 30.29
N ASP A 163 1.80 -29.92 30.76
CA ASP A 163 0.53 -30.63 30.70
C ASP A 163 -0.40 -30.01 29.65
N TYR A 164 -0.39 -28.68 29.55
CA TYR A 164 -1.18 -27.92 28.58
C TYR A 164 -0.35 -26.79 27.98
N CYS A 165 -0.53 -26.53 26.68
CA CYS A 165 0.10 -25.41 26.00
C CYS A 165 -0.96 -24.61 25.25
N GLU A 166 -0.79 -23.29 25.24
CA GLU A 166 -1.59 -22.37 24.44
C GLU A 166 -0.68 -21.48 23.61
N GLY A 167 -1.22 -20.92 22.53
CA GLY A 167 -0.47 -20.04 21.67
C GLY A 167 -1.36 -19.25 20.73
N MET A 168 -0.77 -18.20 20.16
CA MET A 168 -1.43 -17.32 19.21
C MET A 168 -0.44 -16.94 18.11
N ILE A 169 -0.93 -17.02 16.88
CA ILE A 169 -0.29 -16.44 15.70
C ILE A 169 -1.25 -15.41 15.13
N LYS A 170 -0.74 -14.21 14.86
CA LYS A 170 -1.51 -13.15 14.22
C LYS A 170 -0.70 -12.57 13.08
N MET A 171 -1.30 -12.59 11.90
CA MET A 171 -0.74 -11.97 10.70
C MET A 171 -1.60 -10.79 10.28
N SER A 172 -1.03 -9.86 9.51
CA SER A 172 -1.76 -8.79 8.83
C SER A 172 -1.23 -8.56 7.43
N ILE A 173 -2.07 -7.90 6.62
CA ILE A 173 -1.71 -7.39 5.30
C ILE A 173 -1.84 -5.87 5.33
N GLU A 174 -0.87 -5.20 4.73
CA GLU A 174 -0.89 -3.76 4.51
C GLU A 174 -0.70 -3.48 3.02
N LEU A 175 -1.70 -2.85 2.42
CA LEU A 175 -1.65 -2.44 1.01
C LEU A 175 -0.73 -1.23 0.88
N ALA A 176 0.11 -1.20 -0.16
CA ALA A 176 0.89 0.00 -0.47
C ALA A 176 -0.06 1.18 -0.79
N ILE A 177 0.28 2.38 -0.31
CA ILE A 177 -0.52 3.60 -0.50
C ILE A 177 -0.16 4.25 -1.84
#